data_AF-A0A920YHE6-F1
#
_entry.id   AF-A0A920YHE6-F1
#
_cell.length_a   1.000
_cell.length_b   1.000
_cell.length_c   1.000
_cell.angle_alpha   90.00
_cell.angle_beta   90.00
_cell.angle_gamma   90.00
#
_symmetry.space_group_name_H-M   'P 1'
#
loop_
_entity.id
_entity.type
_entity.pdbx_description
1 polymer ?
#
loop_
_entity_poly.entity_id
_entity_poly.type
_entity_poly.pdbx_seq_one_letter_code
_entity_poly.pdbx_strand_id
1 'polypeptide(L)'
;MTRRQGDKVTRRQGDEVTHTPRSGAVRWDLGFAICHLSFAILALALLWPVVVHPGWWLWSPGAAHSDLAVTHWPNAHFTRRVLWEESRFPLWRPTIMSGTPFAANPLTGLCYPPNWLLLFLPWLPLEVGFNLSALVHLWLAGAAMYALMRRGLGAGVWGALVAA
;
A
#
# COMPACT_ATOMS: atom_id res chain seq x y z
N MET A 1 -9.71 -68.83 -43.57
CA MET A 1 -10.50 -67.65 -44.01
C MET A 1 -11.63 -67.46 -43.01
N THR A 2 -11.43 -66.70 -41.93
CA THR A 2 -11.55 -65.22 -41.77
C THR A 2 -12.88 -64.81 -41.13
N ARG A 3 -12.83 -64.79 -39.79
CA ARG A 3 -13.40 -63.81 -38.84
C ARG A 3 -14.03 -62.55 -39.48
N ARG A 4 -15.29 -62.25 -39.15
CA ARG A 4 -15.79 -60.86 -39.03
C ARG A 4 -16.85 -60.79 -37.92
N GLN A 5 -16.37 -60.41 -36.74
CA GLN A 5 -17.17 -59.98 -35.61
C GLN A 5 -17.52 -58.51 -35.85
N GLY A 6 -18.80 -58.18 -35.80
CA GLY A 6 -19.29 -56.82 -36.05
C GLY A 6 -18.67 -55.82 -35.07
N ASP A 7 -18.06 -54.78 -35.62
CA ASP A 7 -17.53 -53.64 -34.86
C ASP A 7 -18.68 -52.96 -34.12
N LYS A 8 -18.64 -53.06 -32.78
CA LYS A 8 -19.36 -52.12 -31.91
C LYS A 8 -18.66 -50.78 -32.05
N VAL A 9 -19.28 -49.86 -32.79
CA VAL A 9 -18.91 -48.45 -32.81
C VAL A 9 -19.06 -47.91 -31.38
N THR A 10 -17.95 -47.85 -30.66
CA THR A 10 -17.86 -47.18 -29.37
C THR A 10 -17.91 -45.68 -29.63
N ARG A 11 -19.10 -45.11 -29.45
CA ARG A 11 -19.30 -43.66 -29.37
C ARG A 11 -18.41 -43.17 -28.24
N ARG A 12 -17.29 -42.52 -28.55
CA ARG A 12 -16.50 -41.77 -27.57
C ARG A 12 -17.42 -40.71 -27.00
N GLN A 13 -17.95 -40.99 -25.82
CA GLN A 13 -18.56 -39.99 -24.95
C GLN A 13 -17.54 -38.88 -24.84
N GLY A 14 -17.89 -37.69 -25.36
CA GLY A 14 -17.03 -36.53 -25.24
C GLY A 14 -16.69 -36.33 -23.77
N ASP A 15 -15.41 -36.20 -23.48
CA ASP A 15 -14.93 -35.78 -22.18
C ASP A 15 -15.55 -34.41 -21.91
N GLU A 16 -16.68 -34.41 -21.22
CA GLU A 16 -17.29 -33.23 -20.68
C GLU A 16 -16.32 -32.73 -19.61
N VAL A 17 -15.41 -31.85 -20.03
CA VAL A 17 -14.49 -31.14 -19.15
C VAL A 17 -15.38 -30.28 -18.26
N THR A 18 -15.83 -30.87 -17.16
CA THR A 18 -16.53 -30.17 -16.10
C THR A 18 -15.55 -29.18 -15.50
N HIS A 19 -15.52 -27.97 -16.05
CA HIS A 19 -14.94 -26.82 -15.39
C HIS A 19 -15.80 -26.54 -14.17
N THR A 20 -15.50 -27.25 -13.08
CA THR A 20 -16.01 -26.89 -11.78
C THR A 20 -15.57 -25.44 -11.54
N PRO A 21 -16.50 -24.50 -11.31
CA PRO A 21 -16.12 -23.15 -10.96
C PRO A 21 -15.33 -23.29 -9.65
N ARG A 22 -14.04 -22.95 -9.67
CA ARG A 22 -13.28 -22.83 -8.43
C ARG A 22 -14.02 -21.80 -7.60
N SER A 23 -14.74 -22.26 -6.59
CA SER A 23 -15.46 -21.42 -5.64
C SER A 23 -14.49 -20.36 -5.17
N GLY A 24 -14.72 -19.10 -5.57
CA GLY A 24 -13.83 -17.96 -5.36
C GLY A 24 -13.73 -17.50 -3.91
N ALA A 25 -13.88 -18.41 -2.95
CA ALA A 25 -13.69 -18.11 -1.55
C ALA A 25 -12.21 -17.75 -1.32
N VAL A 26 -11.99 -16.53 -0.85
CA VAL A 26 -10.69 -16.05 -0.42
C VAL A 26 -10.26 -16.91 0.78
N ARG A 27 -9.45 -17.94 0.54
CA ARG A 27 -8.88 -18.74 1.62
C ARG A 27 -7.64 -18.03 2.13
N TRP A 28 -7.75 -17.43 3.32
CA TRP A 28 -6.59 -16.95 4.07
C TRP A 28 -5.85 -18.16 4.62
N ASP A 29 -4.78 -18.57 3.96
CA ASP A 29 -3.94 -19.68 4.43
C ASP A 29 -2.86 -19.18 5.40
N LEU A 30 -2.23 -20.12 6.11
CA LEU A 30 -1.18 -19.81 7.08
C LEU A 30 -0.05 -18.96 6.47
N GLY A 31 0.24 -19.16 5.18
CA GLY A 31 1.22 -18.36 4.44
C GLY A 31 0.85 -16.88 4.36
N PHE A 32 -0.43 -16.57 4.16
CA PHE A 32 -0.92 -15.19 4.16
C PHE A 32 -0.74 -14.53 5.54
N ALA A 33 -1.07 -15.24 6.62
CA ALA A 33 -0.88 -14.74 7.98
C ALA A 33 0.60 -14.52 8.32
N ILE A 34 1.47 -15.47 7.96
CA ILE A 34 2.93 -15.35 8.14
C ILE A 34 3.46 -14.12 7.40
N CYS A 35 3.05 -13.91 6.15
CA CYS A 35 3.45 -12.73 5.38
C CYS A 35 3.02 -11.44 6.08
N HIS A 36 1.77 -11.35 6.53
CA HIS A 36 1.28 -10.12 7.18
C HIS A 36 2.02 -9.83 8.46
N LEU A 37 2.30 -10.85 9.26
CA LEU A 37 3.08 -10.74 10.49
C LEU A 37 4.54 -10.39 10.21
N SER A 38 5.18 -11.02 9.21
CA SER A 38 6.58 -10.72 8.86
C SER A 38 6.75 -9.29 8.37
N PHE A 39 5.84 -8.78 7.53
CA PHE A 39 5.86 -7.39 7.07
C PHE A 39 5.54 -6.41 8.18
N ALA A 40 4.59 -6.72 9.06
CA ALA A 40 4.30 -5.90 10.22
C ALA A 40 5.53 -5.82 11.15
N ILE A 41 6.17 -6.96 11.45
CA ILE A 41 7.38 -7.01 12.28
C ILE A 41 8.53 -6.27 11.62
N LEU A 42 8.77 -6.50 10.32
CA LEU A 42 9.84 -5.81 9.58
C LEU A 42 9.61 -4.30 9.59
N ALA A 43 8.39 -3.85 9.34
CA ALA A 43 8.10 -2.44 9.29
C ALA A 43 8.15 -1.79 10.69
N LEU A 44 7.71 -2.50 11.74
CA LEU A 44 7.92 -2.09 13.13
C LEU A 44 9.40 -2.09 13.52
N ALA A 45 10.19 -3.03 13.03
CA ALA A 45 11.63 -3.08 13.26
C ALA A 45 12.32 -1.91 12.55
N LEU A 46 12.02 -1.64 11.28
CA LEU A 46 12.59 -0.48 10.56
C LEU A 46 12.20 0.85 11.22
N LEU A 47 11.04 0.91 11.86
CA LEU A 47 10.56 2.08 12.59
C LEU A 47 10.78 1.99 14.11
N TRP A 48 11.49 0.99 14.62
CA TRP A 48 11.77 0.87 16.06
C TRP A 48 12.51 2.09 16.62
N PRO A 49 13.47 2.71 15.90
CA PRO A 49 14.15 3.90 16.41
C PRO A 49 13.19 5.09 16.55
N VAL A 50 12.12 5.12 15.76
CA VAL A 50 11.06 6.15 15.82
C VAL A 50 10.23 5.99 17.09
N VAL A 51 9.97 4.76 17.54
CA VAL A 51 9.20 4.52 18.78
C VAL A 51 9.98 5.03 20.00
N VAL A 52 11.30 4.83 20.00
CA VAL A 52 12.17 5.26 21.11
C VAL A 52 12.44 6.76 21.05
N HIS A 53 12.56 7.31 19.85
CA HIS A 53 12.78 8.72 19.60
C HIS A 53 11.78 9.21 18.55
N PRO A 54 10.57 9.68 18.96
CA PRO A 54 9.55 10.17 18.04
C PRO A 54 10.01 11.36 17.17
N GLY A 55 11.07 12.04 17.61
CA GLY A 55 11.75 13.11 16.88
C GLY A 55 13.04 12.68 16.17
N TRP A 56 13.36 11.39 16.09
CA TRP A 56 14.39 10.84 15.20
C TRP A 56 13.69 10.26 13.98
N TRP A 57 14.18 10.66 12.81
CA TRP A 57 13.47 10.51 11.56
C TRP A 57 14.28 9.64 10.60
N LEU A 58 13.63 9.13 9.54
CA LEU A 58 14.31 8.70 8.32
C LEU A 58 14.94 9.88 7.54
N TRP A 59 14.52 11.13 7.83
CA TRP A 59 15.08 12.38 7.29
C TRP A 59 15.01 13.51 8.35
N SER A 60 16.06 14.30 8.56
CA SER A 60 15.98 15.41 9.54
C SER A 60 14.98 16.49 9.08
N PRO A 61 14.16 17.11 9.96
CA PRO A 61 13.51 18.36 9.63
C PRO A 61 14.60 19.40 9.34
N GLY A 62 14.51 20.07 8.20
CA GLY A 62 15.59 20.92 7.67
C GLY A 62 16.76 20.17 7.02
N ALA A 63 16.62 18.85 6.76
CA ALA A 63 17.58 18.15 5.91
C ALA A 63 17.67 18.83 4.54
N ALA A 64 18.88 19.20 4.14
CA ALA A 64 19.11 20.03 2.95
C ALA A 64 18.67 19.38 1.63
N HIS A 65 18.45 18.05 1.60
CA HIS A 65 18.28 17.30 0.34
C HIS A 65 17.16 16.25 0.37
N SER A 66 16.19 16.33 1.28
CA SER A 66 15.04 15.40 1.29
C SER A 66 13.77 16.10 0.81
N ASP A 67 13.12 15.59 -0.23
CA ASP A 67 11.83 16.09 -0.70
C ASP A 67 10.77 16.07 0.39
N LEU A 68 10.88 15.12 1.33
CA LEU A 68 9.94 15.06 2.43
C LEU A 68 10.15 16.19 3.44
N ALA A 69 11.40 16.54 3.75
CA ALA A 69 11.73 17.68 4.59
C ALA A 69 11.46 19.03 3.89
N VAL A 70 11.78 19.15 2.59
CA VAL A 70 11.76 20.41 1.84
C VAL A 70 10.39 20.72 1.25
N THR A 71 9.63 19.71 0.84
CA THR A 71 8.35 19.88 0.14
C THR A 71 7.17 19.39 0.96
N HIS A 72 7.16 18.12 1.36
CA HIS A 72 5.95 17.51 1.92
C HIS A 72 5.64 17.95 3.35
N TRP A 73 6.66 18.06 4.22
CA TRP A 73 6.45 18.53 5.60
C TRP A 73 5.94 19.97 5.63
N PRO A 74 6.52 20.95 4.91
CA PRO A 74 5.97 22.31 4.84
C PRO A 74 4.56 22.36 4.23
N ASN A 75 4.24 21.46 3.29
CA ASN A 75 2.88 21.33 2.74
C ASN A 75 1.89 20.88 3.81
N ALA A 76 2.18 19.81 4.53
CA ALA A 76 1.31 19.33 5.61
C ALA A 76 1.17 20.35 6.75
N HIS A 77 2.27 21.00 7.13
CA HIS A 77 2.27 22.07 8.13
C HIS A 77 1.39 23.25 7.72
N PHE A 78 1.55 23.75 6.48
CA PHE A 78 0.70 24.82 5.95
C PHE A 78 -0.78 24.42 5.92
N THR A 79 -1.09 23.22 5.43
CA THR A 79 -2.46 22.70 5.39
C THR A 79 -3.09 22.68 6.78
N ARG A 80 -2.38 22.18 7.80
CA ARG A 80 -2.87 22.17 9.18
C ARG A 80 -3.14 23.56 9.72
N ARG A 81 -2.19 24.47 9.55
CA ARG A 81 -2.32 25.85 10.03
C ARG A 81 -3.57 26.51 9.43
N VAL A 82 -3.74 26.42 8.11
CA VAL A 82 -4.86 27.06 7.42
C VAL A 82 -6.20 26.42 7.81
N LEU A 83 -6.26 25.09 7.93
CA LEU A 83 -7.48 24.38 8.31
C LEU A 83 -7.89 24.62 9.77
N TRP A 84 -6.95 24.53 10.71
CA TRP A 84 -7.27 24.46 12.14
C TRP A 84 -7.04 25.76 12.90
N GLU A 85 -6.08 26.58 12.48
CA GLU A 85 -5.82 27.88 13.12
C GLU A 85 -6.58 29.00 12.40
N GLU A 86 -6.62 28.96 11.07
CA GLU A 86 -7.28 30.00 10.27
C GLU A 86 -8.73 29.65 9.88
N SER A 87 -9.19 28.41 10.15
CA SER A 87 -10.54 27.93 9.82
C SER A 87 -10.94 28.11 8.35
N ARG A 88 -9.97 27.96 7.42
CA ARG A 88 -10.18 28.12 5.98
C ARG A 88 -9.71 26.88 5.23
N PHE A 89 -10.25 26.67 4.04
CA PHE A 89 -9.72 25.66 3.14
C PHE A 89 -8.47 26.20 2.42
N PRO A 90 -7.37 25.43 2.32
CA PRO A 90 -6.10 25.91 1.77
C PRO A 90 -6.13 25.98 0.23
N LEU A 91 -6.72 27.06 -0.31
CA LEU A 91 -6.83 27.27 -1.76
C LEU A 91 -5.57 27.93 -2.36
N TRP A 92 -4.97 28.88 -1.65
CA TRP A 92 -3.85 29.69 -2.12
C TRP A 92 -2.74 29.74 -1.08
N ARG A 93 -1.48 29.61 -1.52
CA ARG A 93 -0.30 29.77 -0.67
C ARG A 93 0.44 31.05 -1.04
N PRO A 94 0.57 32.04 -0.14
CA PRO A 94 1.24 33.31 -0.45
C PRO A 94 2.78 33.27 -0.30
N THR A 95 3.34 32.21 0.27
CA THR A 95 4.73 32.18 0.73
C THR A 95 5.76 31.81 -0.33
N ILE A 96 5.35 31.52 -1.57
CA ILE A 96 6.24 31.09 -2.67
C ILE A 96 5.89 31.90 -3.91
N MET A 97 6.88 32.56 -4.53
CA MET A 97 6.76 33.28 -5.82
C MET A 97 5.57 34.27 -5.88
N SER A 98 5.40 35.11 -4.85
CA SER A 98 4.24 36.02 -4.70
C SER A 98 2.86 35.34 -4.61
N GLY A 99 2.85 34.00 -4.57
CA GLY A 99 1.71 33.17 -4.31
C GLY A 99 1.46 32.13 -5.40
N THR A 100 0.94 30.97 -5.01
CA THR A 100 0.61 29.87 -5.93
C THR A 100 -0.71 29.19 -5.57
N PRO A 101 -1.43 28.63 -6.56
CA PRO A 101 -2.66 27.88 -6.30
C PRO A 101 -2.33 26.56 -5.58
N PHE A 102 -2.57 26.54 -4.27
CA PHE A 102 -2.18 25.43 -3.40
C PHE A 102 -3.06 24.21 -3.60
N ALA A 103 -4.39 24.37 -3.64
CA ALA A 103 -5.32 23.26 -3.85
C ALA A 103 -5.17 22.57 -5.22
N ALA A 104 -4.68 23.30 -6.22
CA ALA A 104 -4.41 22.76 -7.56
C ALA A 104 -3.04 22.06 -7.67
N ASN A 105 -2.18 22.17 -6.65
CA ASN A 105 -0.85 21.58 -6.68
C ASN A 105 -0.90 20.12 -6.17
N PRO A 106 -0.56 19.12 -7.00
CA PRO A 106 -0.62 17.71 -6.60
C PRO A 106 0.36 17.36 -5.48
N LEU A 107 1.48 18.07 -5.35
CA LEU A 107 2.49 17.83 -4.30
C LEU A 107 2.00 18.20 -2.90
N THR A 108 0.86 18.89 -2.79
CA THR A 108 0.24 19.22 -1.50
C THR A 108 -0.43 18.02 -0.85
N GLY A 109 -0.79 17.01 -1.66
CA GLY A 109 -1.44 15.80 -1.17
C GLY A 109 -2.85 16.04 -0.62
N LEU A 110 -3.51 17.16 -0.92
CA LEU A 110 -4.87 17.46 -0.48
C LEU A 110 -5.89 16.46 -1.04
N CYS A 111 -5.70 16.00 -2.27
CA CYS A 111 -6.55 15.01 -2.91
C CYS A 111 -6.19 13.57 -2.54
N TYR A 112 -5.24 13.35 -1.61
CA TYR A 112 -4.84 12.01 -1.17
C TYR A 112 -5.54 11.63 0.14
N PRO A 113 -6.56 10.76 0.13
CA PRO A 113 -7.38 10.49 1.32
C PRO A 113 -6.58 10.04 2.56
N PRO A 114 -5.54 9.20 2.45
CA PRO A 114 -4.73 8.83 3.61
C PRO A 114 -4.08 10.02 4.32
N ASN A 115 -3.73 11.10 3.60
CA ASN A 115 -3.15 12.29 4.22
C ASN A 115 -4.14 13.01 5.14
N TRP A 116 -5.44 12.94 4.86
CA TRP A 116 -6.44 13.53 5.77
C TRP A 116 -6.41 12.87 7.14
N LEU A 117 -6.27 11.55 7.17
CA LEU A 117 -6.24 10.77 8.41
C LEU A 117 -4.87 10.87 9.12
N LEU A 118 -3.78 10.83 8.37
CA LEU A 118 -2.43 10.71 8.93
C LEU A 118 -1.71 12.05 9.08
N LEU A 119 -1.95 13.00 8.18
CA LEU A 119 -1.14 14.22 8.09
C LEU A 119 -1.93 15.49 8.40
N PHE A 120 -3.23 15.56 8.17
CA PHE A 120 -3.96 16.82 8.35
C PHE A 120 -4.67 16.94 9.69
N LEU A 121 -4.88 15.87 10.45
CA LEU A 121 -5.48 15.99 11.79
C LEU A 121 -4.53 16.68 12.78
N PRO A 122 -5.03 17.59 13.63
CA PRO A 122 -4.18 18.43 14.48
C PRO A 122 -3.57 17.68 15.67
N TRP A 123 -4.20 16.59 16.11
CA TRP A 123 -3.82 15.84 17.31
C TRP A 123 -2.59 14.92 17.16
N LEU A 124 -2.19 14.63 15.93
CA LEU A 124 -1.17 13.62 15.62
C LEU A 124 0.07 14.38 15.17
N PRO A 125 1.24 14.29 15.82
CA PRO A 125 2.44 14.98 15.35
C PRO A 125 2.73 14.65 13.88
N LEU A 126 3.16 15.63 13.09
CA LEU A 126 3.36 15.46 11.64
C LEU A 126 4.36 14.34 11.36
N GLU A 127 5.38 14.26 12.18
CA GLU A 127 6.46 13.28 12.18
C GLU A 127 5.90 11.87 12.30
N VAL A 128 5.03 11.67 13.28
CA VAL A 128 4.33 10.40 13.51
C VAL A 128 3.42 10.09 12.33
N GLY A 129 2.70 11.09 11.80
CA GLY A 129 1.85 10.95 10.63
C GLY A 129 2.59 10.44 9.39
N PHE A 130 3.76 11.01 9.09
CA PHE A 130 4.59 10.57 7.98
C PHE A 130 5.16 9.16 8.19
N ASN A 131 5.58 8.83 9.42
CA ASN A 131 6.07 7.49 9.75
C ASN A 131 4.98 6.43 9.63
N LEU A 132 3.76 6.72 10.11
CA LEU A 132 2.61 5.85 9.94
C LEU A 132 2.24 5.69 8.46
N SER A 133 2.35 6.77 7.67
CA SER A 133 2.14 6.68 6.23
C SER A 133 3.15 5.72 5.60
N ALA A 134 4.45 5.85 5.89
CA ALA A 134 5.47 4.93 5.39
C ALA A 134 5.22 3.48 5.83
N LEU A 135 4.87 3.25 7.11
CA LEU A 135 4.53 1.95 7.67
C LEU A 135 3.39 1.27 6.91
N VAL A 136 2.29 2.00 6.72
CA VAL A 136 1.10 1.51 6.02
C VAL A 136 1.42 1.15 4.58
N HIS A 137 2.18 1.99 3.87
CA HIS A 137 2.56 1.69 2.48
C HIS A 137 3.50 0.49 2.36
N LEU A 138 4.49 0.36 3.25
CA LEU A 138 5.41 -0.77 3.24
C LEU A 138 4.69 -2.08 3.51
N TRP A 139 3.80 -2.09 4.51
CA TRP A 139 2.98 -3.26 4.80
C TRP A 139 2.03 -3.60 3.65
N LEU A 140 1.34 -2.60 3.08
CA LEU A 140 0.47 -2.80 1.91
C LEU A 140 1.23 -3.31 0.70
N ALA A 141 2.44 -2.82 0.45
CA ALA A 141 3.28 -3.27 -0.66
C ALA A 141 3.62 -4.75 -0.54
N GLY A 142 4.10 -5.19 0.61
CA GLY A 142 4.40 -6.61 0.86
C GLY A 142 3.15 -7.50 0.78
N ALA A 143 2.05 -7.08 1.43
CA ALA A 143 0.78 -7.81 1.39
C ALA A 143 0.20 -7.93 -0.03
N ALA A 144 0.22 -6.84 -0.80
CA ALA A 144 -0.27 -6.83 -2.18
C ALA A 144 0.63 -7.65 -3.11
N MET A 145 1.95 -7.57 -2.95
CA MET A 145 2.89 -8.38 -3.72
C MET A 145 2.71 -9.87 -3.43
N TYR A 146 2.60 -10.25 -2.15
CA TYR A 146 2.31 -11.62 -1.77
C TYR A 146 1.01 -12.12 -2.39
N ALA A 147 -0.07 -11.32 -2.32
CA ALA A 147 -1.35 -11.67 -2.92
C ALA A 147 -1.24 -11.81 -4.44
N LEU A 148 -0.52 -10.92 -5.12
CA LEU A 148 -0.26 -10.98 -6.56
C LEU A 148 0.47 -12.27 -6.94
N MET A 149 1.52 -12.65 -6.20
CA MET A 149 2.27 -13.87 -6.46
C MET A 149 1.43 -15.13 -6.24
N ARG A 150 0.71 -15.21 -5.12
CA ARG A 150 -0.11 -16.39 -4.79
C ARG A 150 -1.33 -16.55 -5.69
N ARG A 151 -2.02 -15.46 -6.01
CA ARG A 151 -3.34 -15.49 -6.66
C ARG A 151 -3.28 -15.09 -8.13
N GLY A 152 -2.41 -14.17 -8.49
CA GLY A 152 -2.23 -13.72 -9.87
C GLY A 152 -1.31 -14.65 -10.66
N LEU A 153 -0.17 -15.05 -10.07
CA LEU A 153 0.87 -15.81 -10.78
C LEU A 153 0.98 -17.28 -10.36
N GLY A 154 0.23 -17.73 -9.35
CA GLY A 154 0.24 -19.13 -8.90
C GLY A 154 1.57 -19.60 -8.28
N ALA A 155 2.39 -18.66 -7.78
CA ALA A 155 3.65 -18.99 -7.13
C ALA A 155 3.43 -19.77 -5.82
N GLY A 156 4.41 -20.62 -5.48
CA GLY A 156 4.48 -21.28 -4.18
C GLY A 156 4.67 -20.27 -3.03
N VAL A 157 4.36 -20.70 -1.80
CA VAL A 157 4.41 -19.84 -0.59
C VAL A 157 5.77 -19.14 -0.43
N TRP A 158 6.86 -19.89 -0.58
CA TRP A 158 8.22 -19.36 -0.40
C TRP A 158 8.62 -18.37 -1.48
N GLY A 159 8.29 -18.65 -2.74
CA GLY A 159 8.55 -17.71 -3.84
C GLY A 159 7.77 -16.40 -3.67
N ALA A 160 6.52 -16.50 -3.19
CA ALA A 160 5.71 -15.33 -2.90
C ALA A 160 6.25 -14.52 -1.71
N LEU A 161 6.80 -15.16 -0.67
CA LEU A 161 7.41 -14.47 0.47
C LEU A 161 8.73 -13.77 0.14
N VAL A 162 9.53 -14.32 -0.78
CA VAL A 162 10.79 -13.69 -1.21
C VAL A 162 10.54 -12.52 -2.16
N ALA A 163 9.48 -12.59 -2.95
CA ALA A 163 9.10 -11.51 -3.86
C ALA A 163 8.43 -10.33 -3.16
N ALA A 164 7.67 -10.61 -2.10
CA ALA A 164 7.11 -9.59 -1.23
C ALA A 164 8.25 -8.91 -0.46
#